data_AF-A0A7N0SVK1-F1
#
_entry.id   AF-A0A7N0SVK1-F1
#
_cell.length_a   1.000
_cell.length_b   1.000
_cell.length_c   1.000
_cell.angle_alpha   90.00
_cell.angle_beta   90.00
_cell.angle_gamma   90.00
#
_symmetry.space_group_name_H-M   'P 1'
#
loop_
_entity.id
_entity.type
_entity.pdbx_description
1 polymer ?
#
loop_
_entity_poly.entity_id
_entity_poly.type
_entity_poly.pdbx_seq_one_letter_code
_entity_poly.pdbx_strand_id
1 'polypeptide(L)'
;MGSRLGRRIVHFANLPIKLLMPTSFTNIREIALKTTPSATKIKRVLESLYGFEVEKAHTLNMEGKKKKRGGALFAQPDYKKAYVTLRSPL
;
A
#
# COMPACT_ATOMS: atom_id res chain seq x y z
N MET A 1 -2.27 9.05 -29.92
CA MET A 1 -2.43 10.04 -28.82
C MET A 1 -3.91 10.15 -28.43
N GLY A 2 -4.52 9.10 -27.89
CA GLY A 2 -5.97 9.05 -27.63
C GLY A 2 -6.31 8.26 -26.36
N SER A 3 -7.35 8.71 -25.65
CA SER A 3 -8.01 8.11 -24.47
C SER A 3 -7.39 8.33 -23.06
N ARG A 4 -7.17 9.60 -22.67
CA ARG A 4 -7.18 9.97 -21.23
C ARG A 4 -8.57 10.41 -20.72
N LEU A 5 -9.54 10.62 -21.62
CA LEU A 5 -10.87 11.16 -21.30
C LEU A 5 -11.84 10.15 -20.64
N GLY A 6 -11.57 8.83 -20.69
CA GLY A 6 -12.45 7.80 -20.11
C GLY A 6 -12.02 7.23 -18.75
N ARG A 7 -10.90 7.69 -18.19
CA ARG A 7 -10.38 7.17 -16.91
C ARG A 7 -10.73 8.13 -15.78
N ARG A 8 -11.22 7.60 -14.65
CA ARG A 8 -11.44 8.37 -13.40
C ARG A 8 -10.19 9.19 -13.06
N ILE A 9 -10.33 10.51 -13.09
CA ILE A 9 -9.31 11.49 -12.72
C ILE A 9 -9.44 11.73 -11.21
N VAL A 10 -8.30 11.71 -10.51
CA VAL A 10 -8.22 12.02 -9.07
C VAL A 10 -7.21 13.13 -8.95
N HIS A 11 -7.66 14.33 -8.57
CA HIS A 11 -6.79 15.50 -8.41
C HIS A 11 -6.01 15.45 -7.09
N PHE A 12 -6.70 15.09 -6.01
CA PHE A 12 -6.11 15.01 -4.67
C PHE A 12 -6.29 13.59 -4.11
N ALA A 13 -5.19 12.83 -4.07
CA ALA A 13 -5.19 11.49 -3.52
C ALA A 13 -4.92 11.54 -2.01
N ASN A 14 -5.93 11.23 -1.20
CA ASN A 14 -5.80 11.11 0.26
C ASN A 14 -5.80 9.63 0.68
N LEU A 15 -4.71 8.92 0.38
CA LEU A 15 -4.54 7.53 0.77
C LEU A 15 -3.46 7.44 1.85
N PRO A 16 -3.78 7.03 3.10
CA PRO A 16 -2.77 6.87 4.12
C PRO A 16 -1.90 5.65 3.80
N ILE A 17 -0.62 5.89 3.56
CA ILE A 17 0.39 4.87 3.30
C ILE A 17 1.43 4.95 4.41
N LYS A 18 1.71 3.82 5.05
CA LYS A 18 2.77 3.69 6.05
C LYS A 18 3.80 2.69 5.54
N LEU A 19 5.06 3.09 5.47
CA LEU A 19 6.16 2.18 5.18
C LEU A 19 6.35 1.22 6.36
N LEU A 20 6.49 -0.06 6.07
CA LEU A 20 6.93 -1.04 7.05
C LEU A 20 8.45 -1.19 6.95
N MET A 21 9.10 -1.35 8.10
CA MET A 21 10.55 -1.42 8.18
C MET A 21 11.06 -2.57 7.30
N PRO A 22 12.02 -2.30 6.38
CA PRO A 22 12.61 -3.34 5.57
C PRO A 22 13.52 -4.22 6.43
N THR A 23 13.73 -5.45 6.00
CA THR A 23 14.64 -6.39 6.69
C THR A 23 16.11 -6.01 6.48
N SER A 24 16.43 -5.44 5.31
CA SER A 24 17.76 -4.93 4.96
C SER A 24 17.70 -3.45 4.60
N PHE A 25 18.80 -2.73 4.81
CA PHE A 25 18.91 -1.29 4.53
C PHE A 25 19.71 -0.97 3.26
N THR A 26 20.25 -1.99 2.61
CA THR A 26 21.05 -1.86 1.38
C THR A 26 20.40 -2.66 0.26
N ASN A 27 20.38 -2.10 -0.96
CA ASN A 27 19.91 -2.75 -2.19
C ASN A 27 18.49 -3.30 -2.05
N ILE A 28 17.55 -2.44 -1.66
CA ILE A 28 16.19 -2.83 -1.35
C ILE A 28 15.40 -2.96 -2.66
N ARG A 29 15.07 -4.20 -3.04
CA ARG A 29 14.21 -4.49 -4.20
C ARG A 29 12.74 -4.57 -3.88
N GLU A 30 12.41 -4.95 -2.65
CA GLU A 30 11.03 -5.13 -2.22
C GLU A 30 10.77 -4.32 -0.95
N ILE A 31 9.71 -3.51 -1.00
CA ILE A 31 9.23 -2.75 0.15
C ILE A 31 7.84 -3.22 0.56
N ALA A 32 7.58 -3.19 1.86
CA ALA A 32 6.28 -3.50 2.41
C ALA A 32 5.60 -2.23 2.90
N LEU A 33 4.32 -2.09 2.59
CA LEU A 33 3.48 -0.95 2.98
C LEU A 33 2.25 -1.44 3.75
N LYS A 34 1.79 -0.62 4.69
CA LYS A 34 0.51 -0.76 5.37
C LYS A 34 -0.40 0.40 4.96
N THR A 35 -1.59 0.08 4.48
CA THR A 35 -2.59 1.06 4.03
C THR A 35 -4.01 0.62 4.42
N THR A 36 -5.03 1.39 4.03
CA THR A 36 -6.43 1.09 4.29
C THR A 36 -6.90 -0.14 3.51
N PRO A 37 -7.86 -0.91 4.04
CA PRO A 37 -8.40 -2.10 3.38
C PRO A 37 -9.05 -1.80 2.02
N SER A 38 -9.54 -0.58 1.79
CA SER A 38 -10.14 -0.15 0.52
C SER A 38 -9.15 0.19 -0.60
N ALA A 39 -7.84 0.23 -0.30
CA ALA A 39 -6.82 0.63 -1.29
C ALA A 39 -6.72 -0.39 -2.43
N THR A 40 -6.84 0.08 -3.68
CA THR A 40 -6.77 -0.78 -4.89
C THR A 40 -5.68 -0.36 -5.87
N LYS A 41 -5.38 0.94 -5.96
CA LYS A 41 -4.50 1.50 -7.00
C LYS A 41 -3.15 1.98 -6.44
N ILE A 42 -2.52 1.17 -5.59
CA ILE A 42 -1.28 1.54 -4.86
C ILE A 42 -0.12 1.81 -5.83
N LYS A 43 0.06 0.97 -6.86
CA LYS A 43 1.10 1.16 -7.89
C LYS A 43 1.04 2.55 -8.53
N ARG A 44 -0.13 2.96 -9.01
CA ARG A 44 -0.32 4.27 -9.64
C ARG A 44 -0.02 5.43 -8.70
N VAL A 45 -0.41 5.31 -7.42
CA VAL A 45 -0.15 6.34 -6.41
C VAL A 45 1.35 6.47 -6.15
N LEU A 46 2.07 5.35 -6.02
CA LEU A 46 3.52 5.35 -5.82
C LEU A 46 4.28 5.94 -7.01
N GLU A 47 3.91 5.57 -8.23
CA GLU A 47 4.49 6.11 -9.45
C GLU A 47 4.19 7.61 -9.63
N SER A 48 2.94 8.03 -9.40
CA SER A 48 2.51 9.41 -9.72
C SER A 48 2.89 10.43 -8.64
N LEU A 49 2.81 10.06 -7.36
CA LEU A 49 3.09 10.99 -6.25
C LEU A 49 4.56 10.98 -5.82
N TYR A 50 5.18 9.80 -5.81
CA TYR A 50 6.52 9.61 -5.26
C TYR A 50 7.58 9.29 -6.32
N GLY A 51 7.19 9.07 -7.59
CA GLY A 51 8.13 8.85 -8.68
C GLY A 51 8.84 7.50 -8.66
N PHE A 52 8.35 6.52 -7.89
CA PHE A 52 8.97 5.18 -7.86
C PHE A 52 8.72 4.41 -9.15
N GLU A 53 9.74 3.69 -9.62
CA GLU A 53 9.59 2.71 -10.68
C GLU A 53 9.14 1.36 -10.10
N VAL A 54 7.83 1.12 -10.14
CA VAL A 54 7.22 -0.10 -9.60
C VAL A 54 7.05 -1.15 -10.69
N GLU A 55 7.70 -2.29 -10.53
CA GLU A 55 7.51 -3.43 -11.42
C GLU A 55 6.12 -4.03 -11.16
N LYS A 56 5.87 -4.48 -9.93
CA LYS A 56 4.62 -5.12 -9.51
C LYS A 56 4.28 -4.78 -8.06
N ALA A 57 2.99 -4.82 -7.75
CA ALA A 57 2.47 -4.62 -6.40
C ALA A 57 1.45 -5.71 -6.09
N HIS A 58 1.74 -6.52 -5.08
CA HIS A 58 0.84 -7.53 -4.55
C HIS A 58 0.24 -7.04 -3.24
N THR A 59 -1.04 -7.31 -3.02
CA THR A 59 -1.75 -6.88 -1.81
C THR A 59 -2.39 -8.04 -1.09
N LEU A 60 -2.34 -8.00 0.24
CA LEU A 60 -2.97 -8.94 1.14
C LEU A 60 -3.93 -8.18 2.06
N ASN A 61 -5.15 -8.69 2.21
CA ASN A 61 -6.11 -8.19 3.19
C ASN A 61 -5.77 -8.81 4.55
N MET A 62 -5.42 -7.98 5.53
CA MET A 62 -5.05 -8.42 6.88
C MET A 62 -6.17 -8.07 7.85
N GLU A 63 -6.71 -9.08 8.52
CA GLU A 63 -7.61 -8.88 9.65
C GLU A 63 -6.83 -8.32 10.84
N GLY A 64 -7.45 -7.36 11.54
CA GLY A 64 -6.89 -6.81 12.76
C GLY A 64 -6.88 -7.84 13.89
N LYS A 65 -5.88 -7.74 14.77
CA LYS A 65 -5.77 -8.63 15.93
C LYS A 65 -7.00 -8.47 16.83
N LYS A 66 -7.74 -9.56 17.03
CA LYS A 66 -8.83 -9.66 18.00
C LYS A 66 -8.23 -9.65 19.42
N LYS A 67 -8.80 -8.83 20.29
CA LYS A 67 -8.41 -8.62 21.69
C LYS A 67 -9.64 -8.80 22.57
N LYS A 68 -9.44 -9.37 23.75
CA LYS A 68 -10.48 -9.49 24.76
C LYS A 68 -10.05 -8.72 26.00
N ARG A 69 -10.93 -7.88 26.54
CA ARG A 69 -10.72 -7.20 27.82
C ARG A 69 -11.98 -7.39 28.66
N GLY A 70 -11.87 -8.21 29.70
CA GLY A 70 -13.04 -8.67 30.46
C GLY A 70 -13.99 -9.50 29.58
N GLY A 71 -15.28 -9.16 29.61
CA GLY A 71 -16.33 -9.81 28.80
C GLY A 71 -16.43 -9.29 27.36
N ALA A 72 -15.80 -8.15 27.03
CA ALA A 72 -15.93 -7.53 25.72
C ALA A 72 -14.81 -7.93 24.75
N LEU A 73 -15.19 -8.19 23.49
CA LEU A 73 -14.31 -8.46 22.36
C LEU A 73 -14.15 -7.20 21.52
N PHE A 74 -12.91 -6.84 21.23
CA PHE A 74 -12.54 -5.72 20.37
C PHE A 74 -11.57 -6.21 19.31
N ALA A 75 -11.54 -5.56 18.15
CA ALA A 75 -10.54 -5.83 17.13
C ALA A 75 -9.71 -4.57 16.87
N GLN A 76 -8.44 -4.76 16.55
CA GLN A 76 -7.71 -3.70 15.86
C GLN A 76 -8.30 -3.47 14.47
N PRO A 77 -8.13 -2.29 13.87
CA PRO A 77 -8.58 -2.07 12.50
C PRO A 77 -7.87 -3.00 11.51
N ASP A 78 -8.64 -3.55 10.59
CA ASP A 78 -8.12 -4.26 9.42
C ASP A 78 -7.26 -3.33 8.59
N TYR A 79 -6.29 -3.92 7.90
CA TYR A 79 -5.41 -3.17 7.02
C TYR A 79 -5.10 -3.96 5.77
N LYS A 80 -4.67 -3.26 4.73
CA LYS A 80 -4.11 -3.91 3.55
C LYS A 80 -2.60 -3.82 3.64
N LYS A 81 -1.93 -4.96 3.53
CA LYS A 81 -0.48 -5.02 3.37
C LYS A 81 -0.17 -5.07 1.89
N ALA A 82 0.73 -4.23 1.42
CA ALA A 82 1.17 -4.24 0.03
C ALA A 82 2.67 -4.53 -0.04
N TYR A 83 3.03 -5.53 -0.83
CA TYR A 83 4.38 -5.88 -1.19
C TYR A 83 4.66 -5.30 -2.57
N VAL A 84 5.63 -4.41 -2.66
CA VAL A 84 5.92 -3.64 -3.87
C VAL A 84 7.34 -3.96 -4.30
N THR A 85 7.47 -4.50 -5.51
CA THR A 85 8.77 -4.76 -6.14
C THR A 85 9.16 -3.55 -6.98
N LEU A 86 10.33 -2.99 -6.68
CA LEU A 86 10.92 -1.88 -7.40
C LEU A 86 11.76 -2.40 -8.57
N ARG A 87 11.75 -1.66 -9.67
CA ARG A 87 12.55 -2.00 -10.85
C ARG A 87 14.03 -1.69 -10.63
N SER A 88 14.31 -0.54 -10.04
CA SER A 88 15.63 -0.18 -9.54
C SER A 88 15.67 -0.37 -8.03
N PRO A 89 16.69 -1.05 -7.48
CA PRO A 89 16.86 -1.12 -6.05
C PRO A 89 17.18 0.26 -5.45
N LEU A 90 16.78 0.45 -4.20
CA LEU A 90 17.13 1.60 -3.36
C LEU A 90 18.39 1.35 -2.53
#